data_AF-A0A314UNJ8-F1
#
_entry.id   AF-A0A314UNJ8-F1
#
_cell.length_a   1.000
_cell.length_b   1.000
_cell.length_c   1.000
_cell.angle_alpha   90.00
_cell.angle_beta   90.00
_cell.angle_gamma   90.00
#
_symmetry.space_group_name_H-M   'P 1'
#
loop_
_entity.id
_entity.type
_entity.pdbx_description
1 polymer ?
#
loop_
_entity_poly.entity_id
_entity_poly.type
_entity_poly.pdbx_seq_one_letter_code
_entity_poly.pdbx_strand_id
1 'polypeptide(L)'
;MYYTNFVSSPEGYFHTVICNNEEFRHTAVSHDLHYIAWDSPPKQHPISLSMKDFDKMVKSNAPFARKFARDDPVLDKIDKNFSVEKAGLRLGLGV
;
A
#
# COMPACT_ATOMS: atom_id res chain seq x y z
N MET A 1 -9.43 26.46 -10.33
CA MET A 1 -9.28 25.16 -9.62
C MET A 1 -8.09 25.28 -8.68
N TYR A 2 -8.26 25.08 -7.36
CA TYR A 2 -7.19 25.32 -6.36
C TYR A 2 -6.02 24.33 -6.48
N TYR A 3 -6.34 23.07 -6.75
CA TYR A 3 -5.37 21.97 -6.79
C TYR A 3 -4.61 21.82 -8.12
N THR A 4 -4.85 22.66 -9.14
CA THR A 4 -4.13 22.56 -10.43
C THR A 4 -2.69 23.07 -10.38
N ASN A 5 -2.37 23.95 -9.42
CA ASN A 5 -1.04 24.55 -9.25
C ASN A 5 -0.40 24.21 -7.90
N PHE A 6 -0.83 23.11 -7.27
CA PHE A 6 -0.34 22.66 -5.97
C PHE A 6 0.64 21.50 -6.13
N VAL A 7 1.79 21.57 -5.44
CA VAL A 7 2.79 20.48 -5.44
C VAL A 7 2.17 19.22 -4.83
N SER A 8 2.38 18.06 -5.44
CA SER A 8 1.77 16.79 -4.99
C SER A 8 0.25 16.87 -4.81
N SER A 9 -0.43 17.59 -5.72
CA SER A 9 -1.89 17.76 -5.71
C SER A 9 -2.71 16.49 -5.35
N PRO A 10 -2.38 15.28 -5.87
CA PRO A 10 -3.10 14.05 -5.52
C PRO A 10 -3.04 13.66 -4.03
N GLU A 11 -2.01 14.08 -3.28
CA GLU A 11 -1.85 13.73 -1.86
C GLU A 11 -2.88 14.44 -0.97
N GLY A 12 -3.40 15.59 -1.41
CA GLY A 12 -4.41 16.35 -0.66
C GLY A 12 -5.80 16.38 -1.29
N TYR A 13 -5.88 16.31 -2.62
CA TYR A 13 -7.14 16.58 -3.33
C TYR A 13 -8.28 15.64 -2.93
N PHE A 14 -8.07 14.32 -3.01
CA PHE A 14 -9.13 13.34 -2.75
C PHE A 14 -9.56 13.34 -1.28
N HIS A 15 -8.61 13.44 -0.35
CA HIS A 15 -8.91 13.55 1.07
C HIS A 15 -9.80 14.77 1.36
N THR A 16 -9.45 15.94 0.83
CA THR A 16 -10.23 17.16 1.01
C THR A 16 -11.64 17.02 0.46
N VAL A 17 -11.81 16.46 -0.75
CA VAL A 17 -13.14 16.31 -1.37
C VAL A 17 -14.00 15.31 -0.59
N ILE A 18 -13.47 14.12 -0.28
CA ILE A 18 -14.24 13.06 0.40
C ILE A 18 -14.66 13.50 1.81
N CYS A 19 -13.76 14.11 2.58
CA CYS A 19 -14.04 14.48 3.97
C CYS A 19 -14.98 15.70 4.12
N ASN A 20 -15.09 16.56 3.10
CA ASN A 20 -15.98 17.73 3.12
C ASN A 20 -17.34 17.48 2.45
N ASN A 21 -17.54 16.29 1.85
CA ASN A 21 -18.81 15.94 1.25
C ASN A 21 -19.75 15.29 2.28
N GLU A 22 -21.00 15.73 2.36
CA GLU A 22 -21.99 15.21 3.33
C GLU A 22 -22.30 13.72 3.12
N GLU A 23 -22.33 13.29 1.87
CA GLU A 23 -22.66 11.93 1.46
C GLU A 23 -21.51 10.96 1.78
N PHE A 24 -20.26 11.35 1.51
CA PHE A 24 -19.11 10.43 1.57
C PHE A 24 -18.24 10.56 2.82
N ARG A 25 -18.37 11.61 3.64
CA ARG A 25 -17.52 11.78 4.84
C ARG A 25 -17.60 10.59 5.80
N HIS A 26 -18.75 9.92 5.85
CA HIS A 26 -19.00 8.78 6.74
C HIS A 26 -18.49 7.44 6.18
N THR A 27 -18.13 7.40 4.90
CA THR A 27 -17.58 6.20 4.25
C THR A 27 -16.05 6.25 4.11
N ALA A 28 -15.41 7.32 4.59
CA ALA A 28 -13.97 7.47 4.52
C ALA A 28 -13.27 6.48 5.46
N VAL A 29 -12.42 5.62 4.91
CA VAL A 29 -11.55 4.72 5.67
C VAL A 29 -10.14 5.31 5.66
N SER A 30 -9.59 5.56 6.84
CA SER A 30 -8.26 6.16 7.02
C SER A 30 -7.11 5.16 6.80
N HIS A 31 -7.18 4.36 5.74
CA HIS A 31 -6.12 3.43 5.35
C HIS A 31 -6.12 3.22 3.83
N ASP A 32 -4.95 3.35 3.20
CA ASP A 32 -4.75 3.22 1.75
C ASP A 32 -4.45 1.78 1.27
N LEU A 33 -4.54 0.78 2.15
CA LEU A 33 -4.25 -0.64 1.92
C LEU A 33 -2.82 -0.98 1.47
N HIS A 34 -1.86 -0.06 1.61
CA HIS A 34 -0.46 -0.31 1.24
C HIS A 34 0.44 -0.48 2.46
N TYR A 35 1.34 -1.46 2.41
CA TYR A 35 2.54 -1.48 3.23
C TYR A 35 3.59 -0.55 2.60
N ILE A 36 3.93 0.52 3.32
CA ILE A 36 4.95 1.48 2.91
C ILE A 36 5.91 1.66 4.08
N ALA A 37 7.19 1.42 3.84
CA ALA A 37 8.23 1.67 4.82
C ALA A 37 8.88 3.04 4.59
N TRP A 38 9.15 3.74 5.69
CA TRP A 38 9.76 5.07 5.69
C TRP A 38 11.01 5.08 6.58
N ASP A 39 11.94 5.97 6.24
CA ASP A 39 13.02 6.36 7.15
C ASP A 39 12.43 7.00 8.42
N SER A 40 13.22 7.03 9.50
CA SER A 40 12.91 7.77 10.72
C SER A 40 14.04 8.77 11.00
N PRO A 41 13.86 10.08 10.75
CA PRO A 41 12.63 10.76 10.29
C PRO A 41 12.29 10.47 8.81
N PRO A 42 11.00 10.58 8.41
CA PRO A 42 10.57 10.30 7.04
C PRO A 42 11.12 11.33 6.06
N LYS A 43 11.60 10.84 4.91
CA LYS A 43 12.03 11.66 3.77
C LYS A 43 10.87 11.89 2.79
N GLN A 44 11.10 12.59 1.68
CA GLN A 44 10.08 12.80 0.63
C GLN A 44 9.62 11.50 -0.06
N HIS A 45 10.49 10.48 -0.13
CA HIS A 45 10.18 9.21 -0.78
C HIS A 45 10.37 8.04 0.17
N PRO A 46 9.49 7.02 0.11
CA PRO A 46 9.61 5.84 0.94
C PRO A 46 10.83 5.03 0.54
N ILE A 47 11.30 4.18 1.47
CA ILE A 47 12.44 3.31 1.21
C ILE A 47 12.06 2.21 0.21
N SER A 48 13.06 1.68 -0.50
CA SER A 48 12.86 0.50 -1.33
C SER A 48 12.86 -0.75 -0.45
N LEU A 49 11.79 -1.52 -0.54
CA LEU A 49 11.58 -2.77 0.17
C LEU A 49 12.46 -3.86 -0.45
N SER A 50 12.98 -4.72 0.43
CA SER A 50 13.85 -5.82 0.06
C SER A 50 13.48 -7.11 0.81
N MET A 51 14.25 -8.18 0.61
CA MET A 51 14.11 -9.43 1.36
C MET A 51 14.10 -9.26 2.88
N LYS A 52 14.75 -8.22 3.43
CA LYS A 52 14.78 -7.93 4.87
C LYS A 52 13.41 -7.49 5.42
N ASP A 53 12.56 -6.96 4.55
CA ASP A 53 11.26 -6.41 4.92
C ASP A 53 10.12 -7.40 4.68
N PHE A 54 10.40 -8.54 4.05
CA PHE A 54 9.40 -9.54 3.66
C PHE A 54 8.49 -9.96 4.80
N ASP A 55 9.07 -10.30 5.97
CA ASP A 55 8.28 -10.75 7.11
C ASP A 55 7.38 -9.63 7.66
N LYS A 56 7.83 -8.37 7.56
CA LYS A 56 7.02 -7.21 7.96
C LYS A 56 5.89 -6.96 6.96
N MET A 57 6.15 -7.10 5.66
CA MET A 57 5.13 -7.02 4.61
C MET A 57 4.03 -8.05 4.86
N VAL A 58 4.38 -9.32 5.05
CA VAL A 58 3.42 -10.40 5.28
C VAL A 58 2.60 -10.19 6.55
N LYS A 59 3.24 -9.74 7.64
CA LYS A 59 2.56 -9.48 8.92
C LYS A 59 1.67 -8.23 8.91
N SER A 60 1.86 -7.32 7.95
CA SER A 60 1.07 -6.08 7.89
C SER A 60 -0.39 -6.30 7.51
N ASN A 61 -0.74 -7.48 6.96
CA ASN A 61 -2.05 -7.78 6.37
C ASN A 61 -2.47 -6.80 5.25
N ALA A 62 -1.57 -5.94 4.78
CA ALA A 62 -1.83 -5.06 3.65
C ALA A 62 -1.75 -5.86 2.34
N PRO A 63 -2.77 -5.76 1.46
CA PRO A 63 -2.78 -6.49 0.18
C PRO A 63 -1.75 -5.97 -0.81
N PHE A 64 -1.30 -4.71 -0.67
CA PHE A 64 -0.32 -4.10 -1.55
C PHE A 64 0.90 -3.62 -0.77
N ALA A 65 2.05 -3.51 -1.43
CA ALA A 65 3.27 -2.98 -0.85
C ALA A 65 4.06 -2.17 -1.88
N ARG A 66 4.80 -1.15 -1.44
CA ARG A 66 5.70 -0.35 -2.30
C ARG A 66 6.82 0.29 -1.48
N LYS A 67 7.98 0.64 -2.05
CA LYS A 67 8.42 0.51 -3.46
C LYS A 67 9.43 -0.63 -3.59
N PHE A 68 9.49 -1.29 -4.74
CA PHE A 68 10.51 -2.30 -5.02
C PHE A 68 11.56 -1.77 -5.99
N ALA A 69 12.81 -2.21 -5.82
CA ALA A 69 13.81 -2.06 -6.87
C ALA A 69 13.48 -3.00 -8.03
N ARG A 70 13.89 -2.61 -9.24
CA ARG A 70 13.74 -3.47 -10.43
C ARG A 70 14.56 -4.74 -10.22
N ASP A 71 13.97 -5.88 -10.55
CA ASP A 71 14.60 -7.20 -10.49
C ASP A 71 15.08 -7.61 -9.07
N ASP A 72 14.48 -7.03 -8.02
CA ASP A 72 14.79 -7.43 -6.64
C ASP A 72 14.27 -8.85 -6.36
N PRO A 73 15.09 -9.76 -5.79
CA PRO A 73 14.70 -11.14 -5.53
C PRO A 73 13.52 -11.29 -4.55
N VAL A 74 13.15 -10.24 -3.82
CA VAL A 74 11.94 -10.23 -3.01
C VAL A 74 10.67 -10.41 -3.87
N LEU A 75 10.67 -9.93 -5.12
CA LEU A 75 9.56 -10.06 -6.05
C LEU A 75 9.29 -11.54 -6.38
N ASP A 76 10.35 -12.30 -6.70
CA ASP A 76 10.25 -13.75 -6.91
C ASP A 76 9.70 -14.48 -5.68
N LYS A 77 10.08 -14.02 -4.48
CA LYS A 77 9.59 -14.60 -3.22
C LYS A 77 8.10 -14.28 -3.02
N ILE A 78 7.66 -13.06 -3.33
CA ILE A 78 6.25 -12.68 -3.26
C ILE A 78 5.44 -13.55 -4.23
N ASP A 79 5.86 -13.64 -5.49
CA ASP A 79 5.17 -14.41 -6.52
C ASP A 79 5.06 -15.90 -6.14
N LYS A 80 6.12 -16.51 -5.61
CA LYS A 80 6.09 -17.91 -5.16
C LYS A 80 5.15 -18.18 -3.97
N ASN A 81 4.96 -17.20 -3.09
CA ASN A 81 4.12 -17.37 -1.90
C ASN A 81 2.65 -17.01 -2.15
N PHE A 82 2.40 -16.06 -3.06
CA PHE A 82 1.09 -15.44 -3.25
C PHE A 82 0.56 -15.53 -4.68
N SER A 83 1.20 -16.28 -5.58
CA SER A 83 0.65 -16.57 -6.92
C SER A 83 -0.81 -17.02 -6.82
N VAL A 84 -1.61 -16.55 -7.78
CA VAL A 84 -3.07 -16.74 -7.88
C VAL A 84 -3.47 -18.21 -7.71
N GLU A 85 -2.61 -19.15 -8.13
CA GLU A 85 -2.81 -20.60 -7.98
C GLU A 85 -2.91 -21.05 -6.50
N LYS A 86 -2.21 -20.39 -5.57
CA LYS A 86 -2.25 -20.71 -4.12
C LYS A 86 -3.32 -19.93 -3.35
N ALA A 87 -3.80 -18.81 -3.89
CA ALA A 87 -4.85 -18.01 -3.23
C ALA A 87 -6.18 -18.79 -3.16
N GLY A 88 -6.49 -19.60 -4.19
CA GLY A 88 -7.67 -20.48 -4.19
C GLY A 88 -7.60 -21.64 -3.18
N LEU A 89 -6.40 -22.13 -2.87
CA LEU A 89 -6.19 -23.25 -1.94
C LEU A 89 -6.22 -22.84 -0.46
N ARG A 90 -6.00 -21.57 -0.13
CA ARG A 90 -6.07 -21.07 1.26
C ARG A 90 -7.47 -20.61 1.69
N LEU A 91 -8.38 -20.34 0.76
CA LEU A 91 -9.76 -19.96 1.08
C LEU A 91 -10.70 -21.16 1.35
N GLY A 92 -10.20 -22.40 1.23
CA GLY A 92 -10.98 -23.64 1.37
C GLY A 92 -10.71 -24.51 2.60
N LEU A 93 -9.85 -24.09 3.54
CA LEU A 93 -9.54 -24.86 4.75
C LEU A 93 -9.70 -23.97 5.97
N GLY A 94 -10.95 -23.76 6.36
CA GLY A 94 -11.38 -23.01 7.54
C GLY A 94 -12.81 -23.36 7.89
N VAL A 95 -13.09 -24.65 8.08
CA VAL A 95 -14.12 -25.16 9.00
C VAL A 95 -13.39 -25.77 10.20
#